data_AF-A0A8T0HMB8-F1
#
_entry.id   AF-A0A8T0HMB8-F1
#
_cell.length_a   1.000
_cell.length_b   1.000
_cell.length_c   1.000
_cell.angle_alpha   90.00
_cell.angle_beta   90.00
_cell.angle_gamma   90.00
#
_symmetry.space_group_name_H-M   'P 1'
#
loop_
_entity.id
_entity.type
_entity.pdbx_description
1 polymer ?
#
loop_
_entity_poly.entity_id
_entity_poly.type
_entity_poly.pdbx_seq_one_letter_code
_entity_poly.pdbx_strand_id
1 'polypeptide(L)'
;MEKRVISSVSSLISESLGLVKVLGLSSRAPRNEPQGAEMLKTAVDLLQAALRVVSIMNQTVTSVNNGLPIDGTPEALQIIISAMRDLQELGTLTARLEWGRTQSSGLKNIALLNFSWRSCVTILTISEESRTIVAPVVDIKNLMTRLISFGTYSLKRAVEEWLSIPSRELDIIDFRKYCVLVKFFTSQASKLCIFYPELAIALKSTVADFILKFATLLLGHNFETLPKEAIKLLYEVAAPSAFGLLSSLLGASGLHTNLKIELLQSVCSGYEPFPAIEDLGLGAEEPEWNFSLPVWNNSAQGGYLLSRVMVFLQLLEGSENYGQNLMMEFAKRLDWVVDSIAEDEVYAALLQVQIFPAFPLESKKKAQSQLMYLWVVKSLEKFIIRAFDYSVVRVEVQEFLFYYALHPNVLCGELIKHLWRFIAEQSDERLFKEHISVLVSLLHSVVGAEDPQAMKRLAQLICSLVQVVPSVGASHLFSLVFQEDTFATQSSSKIVSVLLQQGFNLEFLPEATRESSILAFLKNCLDAAKQSSESKGSPDEKTQDSMWCLLHLLNQWYVQVHTPLFS
;
A
#
# COMPACT_ATOMS: atom_id res chain seq x y z
N MET A 1 23.00 -42.84 28.22
CA MET A 1 23.53 -41.54 28.70
C MET A 1 22.64 -40.38 28.24
N GLU A 2 22.19 -40.40 26.99
CA GLU A 2 21.34 -39.35 26.38
C GLU A 2 20.08 -39.02 27.19
N LYS A 3 19.29 -40.01 27.66
CA LYS A 3 18.08 -39.73 28.47
C LYS A 3 18.33 -38.94 29.76
N ARG A 4 19.47 -39.13 30.43
CA ARG A 4 19.84 -38.34 31.63
C ARG A 4 20.23 -36.92 31.26
N VAL A 5 21.00 -36.74 30.18
CA VAL A 5 21.39 -35.40 29.68
C VAL A 5 20.15 -34.63 29.24
N ILE A 6 19.25 -35.27 28.48
CA ILE A 6 17.92 -34.79 28.07
C ILE A 6 17.12 -34.32 29.30
N SER A 7 16.96 -35.16 30.32
CA SER A 7 16.25 -34.81 31.55
C SER A 7 16.89 -33.65 32.31
N SER A 8 18.23 -33.59 32.37
CA SER A 8 18.96 -32.52 33.04
C SER A 8 18.83 -31.18 32.30
N VAL A 9 18.84 -31.19 30.96
CA VAL A 9 18.61 -30.00 30.13
C VAL A 9 17.19 -29.48 30.32
N SER A 10 16.19 -30.35 30.34
CA SER A 10 14.80 -29.96 30.62
C SER A 10 14.65 -29.32 32.00
N SER A 11 15.23 -29.92 33.06
CA SER A 11 15.21 -29.35 34.42
C SER A 11 15.89 -27.99 34.46
N LEU A 12 17.05 -27.86 33.82
CA LEU A 12 17.81 -26.62 33.77
C LEU A 12 17.01 -25.50 33.08
N ILE A 13 16.31 -25.79 31.98
CA ILE A 13 15.47 -24.81 31.28
C ILE A 13 14.35 -24.36 32.20
N SER A 14 13.58 -25.28 32.77
CA SER A 14 12.43 -24.95 33.62
C SER A 14 12.85 -24.23 34.92
N GLU A 15 13.96 -24.62 35.55
CA GLU A 15 14.51 -23.95 36.74
C GLU A 15 15.03 -22.55 36.41
N SER A 16 15.79 -22.40 35.32
CA SER A 16 16.29 -21.09 34.88
C SER A 16 15.12 -20.15 34.54
N LEU A 17 14.08 -20.67 33.89
CA LEU A 17 12.86 -19.93 33.58
C LEU A 17 12.09 -19.55 34.84
N GLY A 18 11.99 -20.46 35.81
CA GLY A 18 11.40 -20.20 37.12
C GLY A 18 12.13 -19.09 37.87
N LEU A 19 13.47 -19.10 37.85
CA LEU A 19 14.30 -18.04 38.42
C LEU A 19 14.07 -16.70 37.71
N VAL A 20 14.02 -16.67 36.38
CA VAL A 20 13.71 -15.46 35.61
C VAL A 20 12.30 -14.95 35.93
N LYS A 21 11.30 -15.83 36.12
CA LYS A 21 9.95 -15.42 36.54
C LYS A 21 9.95 -14.81 37.94
N VAL A 22 10.62 -15.44 38.90
CA VAL A 22 10.66 -14.95 40.29
C VAL A 22 11.43 -13.63 40.39
N LEU A 23 12.63 -13.55 39.83
CA LEU A 23 13.52 -12.39 39.92
C LEU A 23 13.10 -11.25 38.98
N GLY A 24 12.66 -11.60 37.77
CA GLY A 24 12.41 -10.68 36.67
C GLY A 24 10.95 -10.32 36.46
N LEU A 25 9.97 -11.05 37.02
CA LEU A 25 8.54 -10.78 36.82
C LEU A 25 7.72 -10.57 38.11
N SER A 26 8.23 -10.93 39.31
CA SER A 26 7.52 -10.66 40.58
C SER A 26 7.62 -9.21 41.04
N SER A 27 6.51 -8.67 41.58
CA SER A 27 6.42 -7.31 42.16
C SER A 27 7.22 -7.11 43.45
N ARG A 28 7.63 -8.20 44.10
CA ARG A 28 8.41 -8.22 45.36
C ARG A 28 9.91 -8.48 45.16
N ALA A 29 10.39 -8.57 43.92
CA ALA A 29 11.78 -8.91 43.66
C ALA A 29 12.73 -7.74 44.04
N PRO A 30 13.94 -8.02 44.57
CA PRO A 30 14.93 -7.01 44.92
C PRO A 30 15.62 -6.41 43.66
N ARG A 31 14.83 -6.01 42.64
CA ARG A 31 15.34 -5.52 41.34
C ARG A 31 16.09 -4.21 41.42
N ASN A 32 15.82 -3.43 42.45
CA ASN A 32 16.47 -2.13 42.68
C ASN A 32 17.79 -2.29 43.47
N GLU A 33 18.09 -3.51 43.94
CA GLU A 33 19.37 -3.81 44.57
C GLU A 33 20.34 -4.40 43.52
N PRO A 34 21.63 -4.00 43.54
CA PRO A 34 22.62 -4.47 42.57
C PRO A 34 22.73 -6.00 42.51
N GLN A 35 22.56 -6.68 43.66
CA GLN A 35 22.54 -8.14 43.74
C GLN A 35 21.35 -8.76 42.99
N GLY A 36 20.15 -8.18 43.06
CA GLY A 36 18.98 -8.70 42.34
C GLY A 36 19.10 -8.50 40.82
N ALA A 37 19.70 -7.40 40.37
CA ALA A 37 19.99 -7.17 38.96
C ALA A 37 21.05 -8.15 38.41
N GLU A 38 22.08 -8.46 39.20
CA GLU A 38 23.11 -9.44 38.86
C GLU A 38 22.54 -10.85 38.80
N MET A 39 21.73 -11.26 39.79
CA MET A 39 21.03 -12.56 39.79
C MET A 39 20.11 -12.71 38.57
N LEU A 40 19.35 -11.67 38.21
CA LEU A 40 18.53 -11.69 37.01
C LEU A 40 19.38 -11.85 35.75
N LYS A 41 20.48 -11.11 35.64
CA LYS A 41 21.40 -11.25 34.50
C LYS A 41 21.96 -12.67 34.40
N THR A 42 22.43 -13.24 35.50
CA THR A 42 22.94 -14.63 35.54
C THR A 42 21.85 -15.64 35.16
N ALA A 43 20.61 -15.45 35.63
CA ALA A 43 19.49 -16.31 35.26
C ALA A 43 19.15 -16.22 33.76
N VAL A 44 19.22 -15.02 33.17
CA VAL A 44 19.07 -14.83 31.71
C VAL A 44 20.20 -15.47 30.94
N ASP A 45 21.45 -15.34 31.40
CA ASP A 45 22.62 -15.96 30.77
C ASP A 45 22.55 -17.50 30.83
N LEU A 46 22.09 -18.06 31.95
CA LEU A 46 21.81 -19.50 32.13
C LEU A 46 20.72 -19.98 31.16
N LEU A 47 19.61 -19.23 31.06
CA LEU A 47 18.52 -19.55 30.15
C LEU A 47 18.97 -19.46 28.68
N GLN A 48 19.79 -18.45 28.33
CA GLN A 48 20.43 -18.34 27.01
C GLN A 48 21.33 -19.54 26.70
N ALA A 49 22.15 -19.98 27.65
CA ALA A 49 23.01 -21.14 27.48
C ALA A 49 22.19 -22.43 27.31
N ALA A 50 21.16 -22.63 28.13
CA ALA A 50 20.27 -23.79 28.04
C ALA A 50 19.54 -23.85 26.69
N LEU A 51 19.14 -22.70 26.13
CA LEU A 51 18.48 -22.65 24.82
C LEU A 51 19.44 -22.78 23.63
N ARG A 52 20.72 -22.45 23.78
CA ARG A 52 21.74 -22.87 22.81
C ARG A 52 21.84 -24.40 22.76
N VAL A 53 21.72 -25.07 23.90
CA VAL A 53 21.66 -26.54 23.92
C VAL A 53 20.42 -27.04 23.18
N VAL A 54 19.24 -26.43 23.38
CA VAL A 54 18.03 -26.76 22.60
C VAL A 54 18.24 -26.53 21.09
N SER A 55 18.94 -25.47 20.69
CA SER A 55 19.29 -25.23 19.29
C SER A 55 20.23 -26.31 18.72
N ILE A 56 21.22 -26.76 19.49
CA ILE A 56 22.14 -27.83 19.09
C ILE A 56 21.39 -29.17 19.03
N MET A 57 20.48 -29.42 19.99
CA MET A 57 19.60 -30.60 19.97
C MET A 57 18.67 -30.58 18.77
N ASN A 58 18.09 -29.42 18.42
CA ASN A 58 17.31 -29.25 17.20
C ASN A 58 18.15 -29.63 15.98
N GLN A 59 19.37 -29.08 15.85
CA GLN A 59 20.31 -29.41 14.78
C GLN A 59 20.65 -30.92 14.71
N THR A 60 20.80 -31.58 15.85
CA THR A 60 21.14 -33.01 15.97
C THR A 60 19.96 -33.90 15.61
N VAL A 61 18.74 -33.51 16.03
CA VAL A 61 17.48 -34.18 15.65
C VAL A 61 17.21 -34.01 14.16
N THR A 62 17.61 -32.88 13.58
CA THR A 62 17.44 -32.58 12.16
C THR A 62 18.51 -33.17 11.24
N SER A 63 19.68 -33.57 11.76
CA SER A 63 20.72 -34.18 10.93
C SER A 63 20.34 -35.60 10.57
N VAL A 64 19.85 -35.80 9.33
CA VAL A 64 19.45 -37.11 8.82
C VAL A 64 20.66 -38.03 8.68
N ASN A 65 20.69 -39.13 9.44
CA ASN A 65 21.48 -40.31 9.08
C ASN A 65 20.53 -41.32 8.40
N ASN A 66 20.56 -41.37 7.08
CA ASN A 66 19.99 -42.46 6.26
C ASN A 66 18.53 -42.87 6.56
N GLY A 67 17.63 -41.92 6.83
CA GLY A 67 16.18 -42.18 6.87
C GLY A 67 15.68 -43.01 8.07
N LEU A 68 16.53 -43.29 9.05
CA LEU A 68 16.14 -43.89 10.33
C LEU A 68 16.13 -42.80 11.41
N PRO A 69 15.07 -42.68 12.23
CA PRO A 69 15.08 -41.80 13.40
C PRO A 69 16.27 -42.16 14.28
N ILE A 70 17.08 -41.16 14.65
CA ILE A 70 18.14 -41.34 15.63
C ILE A 70 17.48 -41.73 16.97
N ASP A 71 18.03 -42.73 17.67
CA ASP A 71 17.53 -43.13 18.98
C ASP A 71 17.50 -41.92 19.93
N GLY A 72 16.37 -41.65 20.61
CA GLY A 72 16.18 -40.45 21.44
C GLY A 72 15.55 -39.22 20.75
N THR A 73 15.17 -39.30 19.46
CA THR A 73 14.43 -38.24 18.74
C THR A 73 13.11 -37.81 19.43
N PRO A 74 12.25 -38.73 19.93
CA PRO A 74 11.01 -38.36 20.61
C PRO A 74 11.25 -37.55 21.89
N GLU A 75 12.23 -37.95 22.69
CA GLU A 75 12.58 -37.26 23.93
C GLU A 75 13.18 -35.87 23.67
N ALA A 76 14.01 -35.74 22.64
CA ALA A 76 14.55 -34.44 22.22
C ALA A 76 13.44 -33.51 21.70
N LEU A 77 12.47 -34.02 20.93
CA LEU A 77 11.30 -33.26 20.50
C LEU A 77 10.44 -32.79 21.69
N GLN A 78 10.25 -33.64 22.69
CA GLN A 78 9.52 -33.27 23.90
C GLN A 78 10.19 -32.12 24.66
N ILE A 79 11.53 -32.09 24.71
CA ILE A 79 12.28 -30.95 25.28
C ILE A 79 12.04 -29.69 24.45
N ILE A 80 12.14 -29.78 23.13
CA ILE A 80 11.93 -28.63 22.24
C ILE A 80 10.53 -28.05 22.45
N ILE A 81 9.50 -28.89 22.50
CA ILE A 81 8.10 -28.47 22.75
C ILE A 81 7.98 -27.81 24.13
N SER A 82 8.54 -28.41 25.18
CA SER A 82 8.49 -27.86 26.53
C SER A 82 9.20 -26.50 26.61
N ALA A 83 10.41 -26.41 26.04
CA ALA A 83 11.18 -25.18 25.99
C ALA A 83 10.45 -24.07 25.22
N MET A 84 9.79 -24.40 24.11
CA MET A 84 8.98 -23.44 23.35
C MET A 84 7.77 -22.97 24.15
N ARG A 85 7.08 -23.85 24.90
CA ARG A 85 5.97 -23.46 25.78
C ARG A 85 6.44 -22.51 26.87
N ASP A 86 7.53 -22.85 27.53
CA ASP A 86 8.15 -22.06 28.59
C ASP A 86 8.57 -20.68 28.07
N LEU A 87 9.17 -20.62 26.88
CA LEU A 87 9.53 -19.37 26.21
C LEU A 87 8.32 -18.53 25.82
N GLN A 88 7.25 -19.13 25.30
CA GLN A 88 6.01 -18.42 24.98
C GLN A 88 5.38 -17.82 26.25
N GLU A 89 5.35 -18.57 27.35
CA GLU A 89 4.82 -18.08 28.62
C GLU A 89 5.67 -16.92 29.16
N LEU A 90 7.00 -17.07 29.17
CA LEU A 90 7.93 -16.01 29.57
C LEU A 90 7.72 -14.76 28.72
N GLY A 91 7.67 -14.92 27.40
CA GLY A 91 7.46 -13.80 26.46
C GLY A 91 6.10 -13.13 26.65
N THR A 92 5.07 -13.88 26.99
CA THR A 92 3.73 -13.36 27.29
C THR A 92 3.72 -12.54 28.57
N LEU A 93 4.27 -13.07 29.67
CA LEU A 93 4.35 -12.34 30.93
C LEU A 93 5.21 -11.09 30.82
N THR A 94 6.31 -11.18 30.07
CA THR A 94 7.20 -10.05 29.80
C THR A 94 6.48 -8.95 29.02
N ALA A 95 5.71 -9.32 27.98
CA ALA A 95 4.88 -8.36 27.23
C ALA A 95 3.87 -7.64 28.13
N ARG A 96 3.19 -8.40 29.00
CA ARG A 96 2.22 -7.85 29.96
C ARG A 96 2.82 -6.83 30.91
N LEU A 97 4.03 -7.08 31.42
CA LEU A 97 4.74 -6.10 32.24
C LEU A 97 5.11 -4.85 31.45
N GLU A 98 5.56 -5.01 30.20
CA GLU A 98 5.90 -3.87 29.34
C GLU A 98 4.67 -3.02 29.01
N TRP A 99 3.47 -3.59 28.97
CA TRP A 99 2.21 -2.88 28.80
C TRP A 99 1.66 -2.22 30.08
N GLY A 100 2.17 -2.56 31.26
CA GLY A 100 1.70 -2.01 32.53
C GLY A 100 2.17 -0.57 32.78
N ARG A 101 1.33 0.26 33.41
CA ARG A 101 1.62 1.67 33.75
C ARG A 101 2.52 1.87 34.98
N THR A 102 2.84 0.80 35.72
CA THR A 102 3.56 0.92 37.00
C THR A 102 5.08 0.86 36.82
N GLN A 103 5.70 2.04 36.97
CA GLN A 103 7.08 2.32 37.37
C GLN A 103 8.23 1.93 36.42
N SER A 104 8.73 2.95 35.71
CA SER A 104 10.15 3.38 35.67
C SER A 104 11.27 2.33 35.54
N SER A 105 11.04 1.15 34.97
CA SER A 105 12.11 0.24 34.56
C SER A 105 12.20 0.19 33.04
N GLY A 106 12.66 1.29 32.44
CA GLY A 106 12.87 1.37 30.99
C GLY A 106 13.73 0.23 30.44
N LEU A 107 13.38 -0.23 29.24
CA LEU A 107 14.18 -1.07 28.31
C LEU A 107 14.65 -2.46 28.78
N LYS A 108 14.64 -2.78 30.07
CA LYS A 108 15.24 -4.01 30.61
C LYS A 108 14.48 -5.28 30.24
N ASN A 109 13.14 -5.25 30.14
CA ASN A 109 12.39 -6.45 29.75
C ASN A 109 12.22 -6.60 28.23
N ILE A 110 12.56 -5.59 27.42
CA ILE A 110 12.59 -5.74 25.95
C ILE A 110 13.66 -6.77 25.53
N ALA A 111 14.78 -6.86 26.26
CA ALA A 111 15.79 -7.89 26.01
C ALA A 111 15.24 -9.30 26.26
N LEU A 112 14.49 -9.49 27.36
CA LEU A 112 13.79 -10.74 27.69
C LEU A 112 12.70 -11.08 26.66
N LEU A 113 11.96 -10.08 26.22
CA LEU A 113 10.92 -10.21 25.19
C LEU A 113 11.53 -10.64 23.85
N ASN A 114 12.61 -9.96 23.44
CA ASN A 114 13.34 -10.29 22.23
C ASN A 114 13.90 -11.70 22.33
N PHE A 115 14.56 -12.04 23.44
CA PHE A 115 15.10 -13.37 23.65
C PHE A 115 14.02 -14.46 23.56
N SER A 116 12.91 -14.33 24.29
CA SER A 116 11.85 -15.33 24.33
C SER A 116 11.19 -15.57 22.97
N TRP A 117 10.55 -14.53 22.42
CA TRP A 117 9.79 -14.66 21.17
C TRP A 117 10.68 -14.89 19.94
N ARG A 118 11.87 -14.27 19.87
CA ARG A 118 12.79 -14.53 18.77
C ARG A 118 13.32 -15.96 18.82
N SER A 119 13.57 -16.52 20.01
CA SER A 119 14.01 -17.92 20.14
C SER A 119 12.92 -18.89 19.70
N CYS A 120 11.66 -18.68 20.10
CA CYS A 120 10.53 -19.48 19.60
C CYS A 120 10.45 -19.49 18.07
N VAL A 121 10.53 -18.32 17.45
CA VAL A 121 10.50 -18.20 15.99
C VAL A 121 11.73 -18.86 15.37
N THR A 122 12.91 -18.63 15.94
CA THR A 122 14.17 -19.17 15.39
C THR A 122 14.19 -20.70 15.42
N ILE A 123 13.71 -21.33 16.50
CA ILE A 123 13.59 -22.79 16.58
C ILE A 123 12.78 -23.32 15.39
N LEU A 124 11.68 -22.66 15.03
CA LEU A 124 10.83 -23.06 13.91
C LEU A 124 11.38 -22.68 12.53
N THR A 125 12.37 -21.80 12.42
CA THR A 125 12.84 -21.26 11.13
C THR A 125 14.33 -21.52 10.88
N ILE A 126 15.02 -22.27 11.74
CA ILE A 126 16.48 -22.42 11.68
C ILE A 126 16.95 -23.28 10.50
N SER A 127 16.16 -24.28 10.09
CA SER A 127 16.48 -25.18 8.98
C SER A 127 15.22 -25.77 8.34
N GLU A 128 15.37 -26.37 7.16
CA GLU A 128 14.27 -27.05 6.47
C GLU A 128 13.77 -28.28 7.24
N GLU A 129 14.68 -29.04 7.82
CA GLU A 129 14.37 -30.21 8.61
C GLU A 129 13.66 -29.84 9.92
N SER A 130 13.95 -28.67 10.51
CA SER A 130 13.19 -28.20 11.66
C SER A 130 11.72 -27.92 11.29
N ARG A 131 11.48 -27.46 10.05
CA ARG A 131 10.12 -27.28 9.51
C ARG A 131 9.40 -28.60 9.24
N THR A 132 10.11 -29.72 9.05
CA THR A 132 9.47 -31.03 8.82
C THR A 132 9.29 -31.84 10.11
N ILE A 133 10.20 -31.68 11.09
CA ILE A 133 10.21 -32.50 12.31
C ILE A 133 9.56 -31.77 13.49
N VAL A 134 9.82 -30.48 13.68
CA VAL A 134 9.34 -29.72 14.85
C VAL A 134 8.01 -29.02 14.56
N ALA A 135 7.82 -28.48 13.36
CA ALA A 135 6.59 -27.75 13.02
C ALA A 135 5.29 -28.56 13.19
N PRO A 136 5.21 -29.87 12.85
CA PRO A 136 3.95 -30.63 12.97
C PRO A 136 3.49 -30.84 14.41
N VAL A 137 4.39 -30.73 15.38
CA VAL A 137 4.10 -30.95 16.81
C VAL A 137 3.91 -29.64 17.59
N VAL A 138 3.96 -28.49 16.90
CA VAL A 138 3.78 -27.16 17.48
C VAL A 138 2.57 -26.48 16.84
N ASP A 139 1.72 -25.85 17.65
CA ASP A 139 0.61 -25.03 17.16
C ASP A 139 1.11 -23.67 16.64
N ILE A 140 1.64 -23.68 15.42
CA ILE A 140 2.17 -22.50 14.74
C ILE A 140 1.07 -21.47 14.45
N LYS A 141 -0.17 -21.93 14.18
CA LYS A 141 -1.31 -21.05 13.91
C LYS A 141 -1.63 -20.20 15.14
N ASN A 142 -1.70 -20.82 16.32
CA ASN A 142 -1.90 -20.08 17.58
C ASN A 142 -0.70 -19.18 17.88
N LEU A 143 0.53 -19.62 17.63
CA LEU A 143 1.74 -18.81 17.80
C LEU A 143 1.68 -17.51 16.97
N MET A 144 1.32 -17.60 15.68
CA MET A 144 1.14 -16.45 14.80
C MET A 144 0.01 -15.55 15.30
N THR A 145 -1.14 -16.13 15.67
CA THR A 145 -2.30 -15.41 16.19
C THR A 145 -1.94 -14.59 17.43
N ARG A 146 -1.18 -15.18 18.36
CA ARG A 146 -0.69 -14.50 19.56
C ARG A 146 0.24 -13.33 19.23
N LEU A 147 1.18 -13.52 18.31
CA LEU A 147 2.09 -12.45 17.89
C LEU A 147 1.32 -11.28 17.25
N ILE A 148 0.35 -11.53 16.37
CA ILE A 148 -0.48 -10.48 15.77
C ILE A 148 -1.32 -9.78 16.85
N SER A 149 -1.91 -10.54 17.77
CA SER A 149 -2.68 -10.01 18.90
C SER A 149 -1.83 -9.13 19.80
N PHE A 150 -0.59 -9.51 20.07
CA PHE A 150 0.35 -8.71 20.88
C PHE A 150 0.77 -7.43 20.17
N GLY A 151 0.94 -7.48 18.85
CA GLY A 151 1.12 -6.27 18.03
C GLY A 151 -0.09 -5.33 18.14
N THR A 152 -1.30 -5.89 18.03
CA THR A 152 -2.56 -5.14 18.14
C THR A 152 -2.72 -4.50 19.53
N TYR A 153 -2.42 -5.25 20.59
CA TYR A 153 -2.51 -4.73 21.95
C TYR A 153 -1.43 -3.68 22.25
N SER A 154 -0.22 -3.85 21.70
CA SER A 154 0.83 -2.82 21.80
C SER A 154 0.42 -1.53 21.10
N LEU A 155 -0.31 -1.64 19.98
CA LEU A 155 -0.87 -0.50 19.26
C LEU A 155 -1.96 0.19 20.09
N LYS A 156 -2.86 -0.59 20.71
CA LYS A 156 -3.86 -0.08 21.68
C LYS A 156 -3.19 0.69 22.82
N ARG A 157 -2.12 0.16 23.41
CA ARG A 157 -1.37 0.86 24.49
C ARG A 157 -0.70 2.14 24.02
N ALA A 158 -0.17 2.17 22.79
CA ALA A 158 0.35 3.40 22.20
C ALA A 158 -0.72 4.50 22.11
N VAL A 159 -1.95 4.13 21.73
CA VAL A 159 -3.10 5.04 21.65
C VAL A 159 -3.58 5.47 23.03
N GLU A 160 -3.64 4.57 24.01
CA GLU A 160 -4.04 4.92 25.38
C GLU A 160 -3.09 5.92 26.03
N GLU A 161 -1.78 5.72 25.87
CA GLU A 161 -0.77 6.60 26.45
C GLU A 161 -0.89 8.01 25.87
N TRP A 162 -1.21 8.10 24.59
CA TRP A 162 -1.48 9.34 23.88
C TRP A 162 -2.71 10.07 24.40
N LEU A 163 -3.87 9.40 24.39
CA LEU A 163 -5.16 10.03 24.73
C LEU A 163 -5.23 10.49 26.19
N SER A 164 -4.39 9.91 27.05
CA SER A 164 -4.34 10.24 28.48
C SER A 164 -3.70 11.60 28.82
N ILE A 165 -3.24 12.38 27.82
CA ILE A 165 -2.48 13.62 28.02
C ILE A 165 -3.28 14.85 27.55
N PRO A 166 -3.90 15.64 28.44
CA PRO A 166 -4.65 16.83 28.04
C PRO A 166 -3.78 18.08 27.80
N SER A 167 -2.51 18.11 28.24
CA SER A 167 -1.76 19.38 28.31
C SER A 167 -0.24 19.29 28.54
N ARG A 168 0.44 18.16 28.24
CA ARG A 168 1.91 18.06 28.34
C ARG A 168 2.49 17.67 26.98
N GLU A 169 3.71 18.15 26.69
CA GLU A 169 4.54 17.59 25.61
C GLU A 169 4.48 16.06 25.73
N LEU A 170 4.10 15.39 24.63
CA LEU A 170 4.08 13.94 24.52
C LEU A 170 5.32 13.36 25.25
N ASP A 171 5.13 12.40 26.15
CA ASP A 171 6.25 11.57 26.55
C ASP A 171 6.57 10.64 25.38
N ILE A 172 7.33 11.18 24.42
CA ILE A 172 7.75 10.51 23.19
C ILE A 172 8.45 9.18 23.54
N ILE A 173 9.02 9.04 24.75
CA ILE A 173 9.74 7.85 25.17
C ILE A 173 8.77 6.67 25.33
N ASP A 174 7.67 6.84 26.03
CA ASP A 174 6.69 5.77 26.29
C ASP A 174 5.86 5.43 25.04
N PHE A 175 5.46 6.44 24.25
CA PHE A 175 4.82 6.19 22.96
C PHE A 175 5.75 5.41 22.01
N ARG A 176 7.03 5.81 21.93
CA ARG A 176 8.04 5.11 21.11
C ARG A 176 8.24 3.68 21.57
N LYS A 177 8.26 3.42 22.87
CA LYS A 177 8.37 2.08 23.43
C LYS A 177 7.26 1.18 22.88
N TYR A 178 6.01 1.63 22.89
CA TYR A 178 4.90 0.83 22.34
C TYR A 178 5.00 0.64 20.82
N CYS A 179 5.40 1.67 20.06
CA CYS A 179 5.68 1.52 18.63
C CYS A 179 6.78 0.48 18.33
N VAL A 180 7.81 0.40 19.17
CA VAL A 180 8.87 -0.62 19.06
C VAL A 180 8.31 -2.02 19.34
N LEU A 181 7.37 -2.17 20.27
CA LEU A 181 6.70 -3.45 20.52
C LEU A 181 5.81 -3.87 19.33
N VAL A 182 5.05 -2.94 18.75
CA VAL A 182 4.29 -3.21 17.51
C VAL A 182 5.23 -3.73 16.42
N LYS A 183 6.34 -3.02 16.19
CA LYS A 183 7.37 -3.43 15.22
C LYS A 183 7.90 -4.82 15.52
N PHE A 184 8.24 -5.08 16.78
CA PHE A 184 8.83 -6.34 17.21
C PHE A 184 7.90 -7.53 16.91
N PHE A 185 6.65 -7.47 17.37
CA PHE A 185 5.71 -8.58 17.23
C PHE A 185 5.30 -8.81 15.78
N THR A 186 5.04 -7.75 15.02
CA THR A 186 4.70 -7.87 13.59
C THR A 186 5.88 -8.40 12.77
N SER A 187 7.12 -8.03 13.11
CA SER A 187 8.32 -8.61 12.47
C SER A 187 8.47 -10.10 12.75
N GLN A 188 8.17 -10.56 13.98
CA GLN A 188 8.19 -11.99 14.29
C GLN A 188 7.06 -12.75 13.58
N ALA A 189 5.85 -12.17 13.53
CA ALA A 189 4.72 -12.75 12.81
C ALA A 189 5.01 -12.86 11.31
N SER A 190 5.56 -11.80 10.70
CA SER A 190 5.95 -11.78 9.28
C SER A 190 6.95 -12.88 8.94
N LYS A 191 7.96 -13.13 9.78
CA LYS A 191 8.88 -14.26 9.57
C LYS A 191 8.15 -15.59 9.53
N LEU A 192 7.28 -15.86 10.51
CA LEU A 192 6.50 -17.11 10.50
C LEU A 192 5.62 -17.21 9.25
N CYS A 193 5.01 -16.10 8.81
CA CYS A 193 4.21 -16.05 7.59
C CYS A 193 5.01 -16.42 6.34
N ILE A 194 6.28 -15.99 6.25
CA ILE A 194 7.17 -16.33 5.13
C ILE A 194 7.50 -17.84 5.12
N PHE A 195 7.80 -18.41 6.29
CA PHE A 195 8.20 -19.83 6.39
C PHE A 195 7.02 -20.80 6.36
N TYR A 196 5.82 -20.37 6.75
CA TYR A 196 4.61 -21.18 6.87
C TYR A 196 3.37 -20.49 6.23
N PRO A 197 3.41 -20.18 4.92
CA PRO A 197 2.39 -19.34 4.28
C PRO A 197 1.00 -20.00 4.24
N GLU A 198 0.91 -21.32 4.13
CA GLU A 198 -0.37 -22.05 4.15
C GLU A 198 -1.08 -21.98 5.51
N LEU A 199 -0.33 -21.99 6.61
CA LEU A 199 -0.93 -21.81 7.94
C LEU A 199 -1.31 -20.36 8.18
N ALA A 200 -0.50 -19.43 7.69
CA ALA A 200 -0.73 -18.01 7.86
C ALA A 200 -1.93 -17.50 7.05
N ILE A 201 -2.21 -18.07 5.87
CA ILE A 201 -3.39 -17.65 5.08
C ILE A 201 -4.71 -18.01 5.76
N ALA A 202 -4.72 -19.05 6.61
CA ALA A 202 -5.86 -19.37 7.46
C ALA A 202 -6.15 -18.28 8.51
N LEU A 203 -5.25 -17.32 8.69
CA LEU A 203 -5.37 -16.15 9.55
C LEU A 203 -5.62 -14.84 8.77
N LYS A 204 -6.01 -14.93 7.48
CA LYS A 204 -6.21 -13.76 6.60
C LYS A 204 -7.08 -12.65 7.22
N SER A 205 -8.16 -13.00 7.90
CA SER A 205 -9.04 -12.02 8.56
C SER A 205 -8.34 -11.31 9.71
N THR A 206 -7.60 -12.04 10.55
CA THR A 206 -6.82 -11.46 11.67
C THR A 206 -5.70 -10.54 11.17
N VAL A 207 -5.04 -10.93 10.07
CA VAL A 207 -4.01 -10.11 9.42
C VAL A 207 -4.63 -8.83 8.86
N ALA A 208 -5.71 -8.96 8.09
CA ALA A 208 -6.42 -7.82 7.50
C ALA A 208 -6.92 -6.86 8.57
N ASP A 209 -7.56 -7.38 9.63
CA ASP A 209 -8.05 -6.62 10.77
C ASP A 209 -6.92 -5.79 11.41
N PHE A 210 -5.80 -6.42 11.77
CA PHE A 210 -4.65 -5.71 12.35
C PHE A 210 -4.13 -4.58 11.44
N ILE A 211 -3.99 -4.84 10.14
CA ILE A 211 -3.44 -3.86 9.19
C ILE A 211 -4.39 -2.68 9.00
N LEU A 212 -5.70 -2.94 8.92
CA LEU A 212 -6.71 -1.89 8.77
C LEU A 212 -6.82 -1.03 10.03
N LYS A 213 -6.74 -1.64 11.23
CA LYS A 213 -6.61 -0.92 12.51
C LYS A 213 -5.38 -0.01 12.50
N PHE A 214 -4.25 -0.53 12.06
CA PHE A 214 -2.99 0.21 11.98
C PHE A 214 -3.06 1.37 10.98
N ALA A 215 -3.61 1.15 9.78
CA ALA A 215 -3.79 2.19 8.76
C ALA A 215 -4.75 3.30 9.23
N THR A 216 -5.85 2.92 9.87
CA THR A 216 -6.81 3.88 10.44
C THR A 216 -6.15 4.80 11.46
N LEU A 217 -5.27 4.27 12.32
CA LEU A 217 -4.52 5.07 13.28
C LEU A 217 -3.50 6.01 12.62
N LEU A 218 -2.86 5.57 11.52
CA LEU A 218 -1.96 6.43 10.76
C LEU A 218 -2.65 7.62 10.09
N LEU A 219 -3.90 7.43 9.67
CA LEU A 219 -4.70 8.49 9.04
C LEU A 219 -5.27 9.49 10.05
N GLY A 220 -5.31 9.11 11.33
CA GLY A 220 -5.76 9.94 12.44
C GLY A 220 -7.21 10.38 12.33
N HIS A 221 -8.11 9.57 12.86
CA HIS A 221 -9.54 9.86 12.78
C HIS A 221 -9.92 11.08 13.62
N ASN A 222 -10.66 12.00 12.99
CA ASN A 222 -10.96 13.37 13.42
C ASN A 222 -9.68 14.19 13.43
N PHE A 223 -9.55 15.03 12.40
CA PHE A 223 -8.45 15.88 11.93
C PHE A 223 -7.69 16.73 12.99
N GLU A 224 -7.92 16.50 14.28
CA GLU A 224 -7.46 17.28 15.43
C GLU A 224 -6.89 16.42 16.58
N THR A 225 -7.00 15.07 16.55
CA THR A 225 -6.69 14.25 17.75
C THR A 225 -5.23 13.81 17.87
N LEU A 226 -4.49 13.70 16.76
CA LEU A 226 -3.13 13.14 16.76
C LEU A 226 -2.05 14.17 16.33
N PRO A 227 -1.21 14.72 17.24
CA PRO A 227 0.12 15.26 16.95
C PRO A 227 0.89 14.58 15.81
N LYS A 228 1.34 15.42 14.89
CA LYS A 228 2.15 15.10 13.71
C LYS A 228 3.39 14.27 14.05
N GLU A 229 4.04 14.57 15.16
CA GLU A 229 5.26 13.90 15.63
C GLU A 229 5.03 12.43 15.97
N ALA A 230 3.86 12.10 16.50
CA ALA A 230 3.54 10.74 16.92
C ALA A 230 3.00 9.90 15.74
N ILE A 231 2.25 10.49 14.80
CA ILE A 231 1.97 9.84 13.50
C ILE A 231 3.29 9.54 12.77
N LYS A 232 4.20 10.50 12.73
CA LYS A 232 5.54 10.32 12.15
C LYS A 232 6.31 9.18 12.81
N LEU A 233 6.30 9.10 14.13
CA LEU A 233 7.01 8.06 14.86
C LEU A 233 6.37 6.68 14.66
N LEU A 234 5.04 6.58 14.69
CA LEU A 234 4.31 5.36 14.39
C LEU A 234 4.65 4.86 12.98
N TYR A 235 4.68 5.78 12.02
CA TYR A 235 5.06 5.50 10.65
C TYR A 235 6.51 4.99 10.56
N GLU A 236 7.49 5.76 11.04
CA GLU A 236 8.91 5.43 10.91
C GLU A 236 9.32 4.14 11.64
N VAL A 237 8.66 3.81 12.75
CA VAL A 237 9.03 2.66 13.59
C VAL A 237 8.24 1.42 13.23
N ALA A 238 6.91 1.50 13.14
CA ALA A 238 6.02 0.34 13.10
C ALA A 238 5.46 0.03 11.70
N ALA A 239 5.27 1.03 10.83
CA ALA A 239 4.62 0.81 9.54
C ALA A 239 5.35 -0.17 8.62
N PRO A 240 6.70 -0.13 8.47
CA PRO A 240 7.40 -1.07 7.59
C PRO A 240 7.16 -2.54 7.96
N SER A 241 7.10 -2.86 9.25
CA SER A 241 6.83 -4.22 9.72
C SER A 241 5.34 -4.58 9.72
N ALA A 242 4.46 -3.61 9.96
CA ALA A 242 3.02 -3.84 9.94
C ALA A 242 2.51 -4.11 8.52
N PHE A 243 2.83 -3.23 7.55
CA PHE A 243 2.50 -3.45 6.14
C PHE A 243 3.30 -4.61 5.54
N GLY A 244 4.56 -4.77 5.97
CA GLY A 244 5.41 -5.89 5.57
C GLY A 244 4.80 -7.27 5.87
N LEU A 245 3.93 -7.39 6.88
CA LEU A 245 3.19 -8.63 7.15
C LEU A 245 2.32 -9.05 5.96
N LEU A 246 1.56 -8.12 5.38
CA LEU A 246 0.71 -8.36 4.21
C LEU A 246 1.54 -8.66 2.98
N SER A 247 2.54 -7.82 2.72
CA SER A 247 3.40 -7.95 1.54
C SER A 247 4.16 -9.27 1.55
N SER A 248 4.58 -9.75 2.73
CA SER A 248 5.23 -11.05 2.89
C SER A 248 4.35 -12.21 2.45
N LEU A 249 3.06 -12.19 2.82
CA LEU A 249 2.11 -13.25 2.47
C LEU A 249 1.76 -13.24 0.98
N LEU A 250 1.53 -12.04 0.43
CA LEU A 250 1.24 -11.86 -0.99
C LEU A 250 2.47 -12.22 -1.86
N GLY A 251 3.68 -11.95 -1.38
CA GLY A 251 4.95 -12.29 -2.04
C GLY A 251 5.38 -13.75 -1.89
N ALA A 252 4.78 -14.53 -0.99
CA ALA A 252 5.23 -15.90 -0.71
C ALA A 252 5.11 -16.81 -1.94
N SER A 253 6.22 -17.39 -2.40
CA SER A 253 6.27 -18.23 -3.61
C SER A 253 5.49 -19.54 -3.47
N GLY A 254 5.41 -20.09 -2.26
CA GLY A 254 4.72 -21.36 -1.96
C GLY A 254 3.20 -21.27 -1.85
N LEU A 255 2.60 -20.08 -1.95
CA LEU A 255 1.16 -19.90 -1.78
C LEU A 255 0.45 -19.82 -3.14
N HIS A 256 -0.61 -20.60 -3.32
CA HIS A 256 -1.45 -20.56 -4.51
C HIS A 256 -2.04 -19.15 -4.74
N THR A 257 -2.10 -18.73 -6.01
CA THR A 257 -2.62 -17.41 -6.41
C THR A 257 -4.02 -17.15 -5.86
N ASN A 258 -4.94 -18.11 -5.91
CA ASN A 258 -6.32 -17.93 -5.44
C ASN A 258 -6.38 -17.52 -3.96
N LEU A 259 -5.52 -18.12 -3.14
CA LEU A 259 -5.43 -17.81 -1.71
C LEU A 259 -4.86 -16.41 -1.46
N LYS A 260 -3.91 -15.96 -2.30
CA LYS A 260 -3.42 -14.57 -2.28
C LYS A 260 -4.51 -13.58 -2.66
N ILE A 261 -5.33 -13.92 -3.65
CA ILE A 261 -6.47 -13.10 -4.08
C ILE A 261 -7.52 -13.01 -2.97
N GLU A 262 -7.82 -14.10 -2.27
CA GLU A 262 -8.72 -14.07 -1.11
C GLU A 262 -8.19 -13.19 0.03
N LEU A 263 -6.88 -13.18 0.28
CA LEU A 263 -6.26 -12.28 1.25
C LEU A 263 -6.36 -10.82 0.79
N LEU A 264 -6.06 -10.53 -0.47
CA LEU A 264 -6.24 -9.19 -1.05
C LEU A 264 -7.70 -8.73 -0.92
N GLN A 265 -8.65 -9.61 -1.24
CA GLN A 265 -10.07 -9.38 -1.04
C GLN A 265 -10.37 -9.05 0.43
N SER A 266 -9.89 -9.81 1.41
CA SER A 266 -10.18 -9.54 2.83
C SER A 266 -9.74 -8.15 3.32
N VAL A 267 -8.77 -7.53 2.65
CA VAL A 267 -8.31 -6.17 2.96
C VAL A 267 -9.10 -5.12 2.18
N CYS A 268 -9.54 -5.45 0.96
CA CYS A 268 -10.20 -4.51 0.05
C CYS A 268 -11.74 -4.61 0.03
N SER A 269 -12.34 -5.72 0.48
CA SER A 269 -13.78 -6.00 0.42
C SER A 269 -14.43 -5.99 1.82
N GLY A 270 -15.64 -5.43 1.92
CA GLY A 270 -16.44 -5.38 3.15
C GLY A 270 -16.98 -3.99 3.48
N TYR A 271 -18.22 -3.90 3.92
CA TYR A 271 -18.83 -2.66 4.42
C TYR A 271 -19.04 -2.73 5.94
N GLU A 272 -18.33 -3.64 6.61
CA GLU A 272 -18.55 -3.85 8.03
C GLU A 272 -17.91 -2.71 8.82
N PRO A 273 -18.70 -1.96 9.62
CA PRO A 273 -18.18 -0.93 10.48
C PRO A 273 -17.19 -1.58 11.44
N PHE A 274 -16.02 -0.95 11.56
CA PHE A 274 -15.02 -1.43 12.48
C PHE A 274 -15.56 -1.35 13.90
N PRO A 275 -15.34 -2.39 14.72
CA PRO A 275 -15.70 -2.33 16.12
C PRO A 275 -14.90 -1.17 16.78
N ALA A 276 -15.41 -0.60 17.87
CA ALA A 276 -14.87 0.62 18.49
C ALA A 276 -13.35 0.48 18.73
N ILE A 277 -12.60 1.57 18.91
CA ILE A 277 -11.18 1.45 19.35
C ILE A 277 -11.07 0.59 20.64
N GLU A 278 -12.16 0.54 21.39
CA GLU A 278 -12.37 -0.32 22.55
C GLU A 278 -12.24 -1.81 22.24
N ASP A 279 -12.64 -2.19 21.03
CA ASP A 279 -12.72 -3.55 20.51
C ASP A 279 -11.45 -3.97 19.78
N LEU A 280 -10.43 -3.09 19.69
CA LEU A 280 -9.11 -3.43 19.12
C LEU A 280 -8.48 -4.66 19.78
N GLY A 281 -8.95 -5.09 20.96
CA GLY A 281 -8.48 -6.28 21.68
C GLY A 281 -9.52 -7.34 22.05
N LEU A 282 -10.82 -7.15 21.79
CA LEU A 282 -11.89 -8.02 22.33
C LEU A 282 -12.00 -9.41 21.67
N GLY A 283 -11.30 -9.64 20.55
CA GLY A 283 -11.26 -10.94 19.84
C GLY A 283 -9.98 -11.75 20.05
N ALA A 284 -8.94 -11.15 20.65
CA ALA A 284 -7.85 -11.92 21.20
C ALA A 284 -8.33 -12.47 22.55
N GLU A 285 -7.84 -13.63 23.01
CA GLU A 285 -7.92 -13.95 24.44
C GLU A 285 -7.31 -12.76 25.19
N GLU A 286 -8.15 -11.84 25.68
CA GLU A 286 -7.66 -10.74 26.50
C GLU A 286 -6.92 -11.41 27.65
N PRO A 287 -5.63 -11.07 27.88
CA PRO A 287 -4.93 -11.60 29.01
C PRO A 287 -5.55 -11.01 30.28
N GLU A 288 -6.58 -11.67 30.82
CA GLU A 288 -7.33 -11.41 32.06
C GLU A 288 -6.93 -10.11 32.79
N TRP A 289 -7.29 -8.95 32.25
CA TRP A 289 -7.23 -7.69 32.98
C TRP A 289 -8.26 -6.72 32.44
N ASN A 290 -9.34 -6.57 33.20
CA ASN A 290 -10.44 -5.63 32.94
C ASN A 290 -9.90 -4.19 32.95
N PHE A 291 -9.74 -3.60 31.76
CA PHE A 291 -9.59 -2.16 31.59
C PHE A 291 -10.73 -1.65 30.72
N SER A 292 -11.54 -0.75 31.28
CA SER A 292 -12.51 0.05 30.54
C SER A 292 -11.80 1.22 29.85
N LEU A 293 -12.02 1.37 28.55
CA LEU A 293 -11.49 2.46 27.73
C LEU A 293 -12.46 3.67 27.74
N PRO A 294 -11.99 4.85 27.34
CA PRO A 294 -12.88 5.93 26.96
C PRO A 294 -13.57 5.60 25.62
N VAL A 295 -14.89 5.70 25.59
CA VAL A 295 -15.77 5.42 24.44
C VAL A 295 -15.38 6.28 23.25
N TRP A 296 -14.82 5.65 22.22
CA TRP A 296 -14.63 6.27 20.92
C TRP A 296 -15.82 5.88 20.03
N ASN A 297 -16.67 6.85 19.72
CA ASN A 297 -17.84 6.64 18.87
C ASN A 297 -17.38 6.50 17.40
N ASN A 298 -17.17 5.26 16.95
CA ASN A 298 -16.73 4.89 15.59
C ASN A 298 -17.88 4.88 14.56
N SER A 299 -18.92 5.68 14.74
CA SER A 299 -20.08 5.70 13.84
C SER A 299 -19.83 6.39 12.48
N ALA A 300 -18.65 6.97 12.25
CA ALA A 300 -18.30 7.60 10.98
C ALA A 300 -17.69 6.59 10.00
N GLN A 301 -18.46 6.25 8.96
CA GLN A 301 -18.16 5.22 7.96
C GLN A 301 -16.90 5.54 7.11
N GLY A 302 -16.40 6.78 7.09
CA GLY A 302 -15.32 7.23 6.19
C GLY A 302 -13.87 6.90 6.54
N GLY A 303 -13.54 6.68 7.81
CA GLY A 303 -12.16 6.34 8.19
C GLY A 303 -11.72 5.00 7.59
N TYR A 304 -12.67 4.10 7.36
CA TYR A 304 -12.40 2.74 6.91
C TYR A 304 -12.08 2.65 5.43
N LEU A 305 -12.87 3.29 4.58
CA LEU A 305 -12.62 3.29 3.13
C LEU A 305 -11.24 3.90 2.82
N LEU A 306 -10.91 5.03 3.46
CA LEU A 306 -9.61 5.66 3.30
C LEU A 306 -8.45 4.76 3.78
N SER A 307 -8.63 4.06 4.90
CA SER A 307 -7.63 3.10 5.41
C SER A 307 -7.38 1.96 4.42
N ARG A 308 -8.42 1.47 3.75
CA ARG A 308 -8.31 0.42 2.73
C ARG A 308 -7.60 0.90 1.48
N VAL A 309 -7.99 2.09 1.00
CA VAL A 309 -7.32 2.73 -0.14
C VAL A 309 -5.83 2.90 0.21
N MET A 310 -5.50 3.36 1.41
CA MET A 310 -4.13 3.49 1.87
C MET A 310 -3.39 2.14 1.88
N VAL A 311 -3.98 1.08 2.41
CA VAL A 311 -3.34 -0.25 2.41
C VAL A 311 -3.11 -0.74 0.98
N PHE A 312 -4.10 -0.57 0.10
CA PHE A 312 -3.98 -0.96 -1.30
C PHE A 312 -2.87 -0.18 -2.02
N LEU A 313 -2.79 1.13 -1.84
CA LEU A 313 -1.72 1.96 -2.39
C LEU A 313 -0.34 1.54 -1.86
N GLN A 314 -0.22 1.15 -0.58
CA GLN A 314 1.02 0.57 -0.05
C GLN A 314 1.38 -0.75 -0.73
N LEU A 315 0.40 -1.59 -1.10
CA LEU A 315 0.67 -2.78 -1.89
C LEU A 315 1.16 -2.43 -3.30
N LEU A 316 0.57 -1.43 -3.96
CA LEU A 316 0.99 -0.96 -5.27
C LEU A 316 2.45 -0.46 -5.27
N GLU A 317 2.88 0.23 -4.21
CA GLU A 317 4.28 0.66 -4.03
C GLU A 317 5.24 -0.53 -3.94
N GLY A 318 4.81 -1.65 -3.37
CA GLY A 318 5.59 -2.88 -3.25
C GLY A 318 5.55 -3.78 -4.49
N SER A 319 5.06 -3.29 -5.63
CA SER A 319 4.79 -4.06 -6.86
C SER A 319 5.97 -4.89 -7.38
N GLU A 320 7.20 -4.46 -7.12
CA GLU A 320 8.42 -5.21 -7.46
C GLU A 320 8.49 -6.62 -6.86
N ASN A 321 7.79 -6.85 -5.74
CA ASN A 321 7.82 -8.11 -4.99
C ASN A 321 6.77 -9.13 -5.45
N TYR A 322 5.97 -8.81 -6.46
CA TYR A 322 4.84 -9.65 -6.87
C TYR A 322 4.96 -10.17 -8.29
N GLY A 323 4.41 -11.38 -8.51
CA GLY A 323 4.33 -12.00 -9.82
C GLY A 323 3.15 -11.49 -10.65
N GLN A 324 3.17 -11.80 -11.96
CA GLN A 324 2.19 -11.34 -12.95
C GLN A 324 0.72 -11.51 -12.53
N ASN A 325 0.35 -12.67 -11.96
CA ASN A 325 -1.04 -12.93 -11.59
C ASN A 325 -1.57 -11.94 -10.54
N LEU A 326 -0.75 -11.58 -9.55
CA LEU A 326 -1.17 -10.62 -8.54
C LEU A 326 -1.14 -9.20 -9.09
N MET A 327 -0.19 -8.89 -9.97
CA MET A 327 -0.16 -7.62 -10.71
C MET A 327 -1.44 -7.41 -11.53
N MET A 328 -1.94 -8.46 -12.17
CA MET A 328 -3.22 -8.44 -12.88
C MET A 328 -4.39 -8.12 -11.94
N GLU A 329 -4.42 -8.72 -10.76
CA GLU A 329 -5.47 -8.49 -9.76
C GLU A 329 -5.40 -7.10 -9.12
N PHE A 330 -4.22 -6.49 -9.08
CA PHE A 330 -4.10 -5.06 -8.75
C PHE A 330 -4.64 -4.17 -9.87
N ALA A 331 -4.33 -4.48 -11.14
CA ALA A 331 -4.81 -3.71 -12.28
C ALA A 331 -6.36 -3.72 -12.37
N LYS A 332 -6.97 -4.89 -12.20
CA LYS A 332 -8.44 -5.07 -12.13
C LYS A 332 -9.14 -4.35 -10.97
N ARG A 333 -8.38 -3.78 -10.02
CA ARG A 333 -8.90 -3.08 -8.83
C ARG A 333 -8.62 -1.59 -8.86
N LEU A 334 -8.04 -1.08 -9.96
CA LEU A 334 -7.80 0.36 -10.11
C LEU A 334 -9.12 1.13 -10.21
N ASP A 335 -10.15 0.51 -10.78
CA ASP A 335 -11.53 0.98 -10.81
C ASP A 335 -12.04 1.31 -9.41
N TRP A 336 -11.93 0.35 -8.49
CA TRP A 336 -12.34 0.50 -7.09
C TRP A 336 -11.58 1.62 -6.39
N VAL A 337 -10.30 1.85 -6.69
CA VAL A 337 -9.56 2.98 -6.12
C VAL A 337 -10.13 4.29 -6.60
N VAL A 338 -10.38 4.45 -7.91
CA VAL A 338 -10.93 5.69 -8.47
C VAL A 338 -12.34 5.96 -7.96
N ASP A 339 -13.18 4.93 -7.87
CA ASP A 339 -14.53 5.05 -7.33
C ASP A 339 -14.47 5.42 -5.84
N SER A 340 -13.56 4.81 -5.07
CA SER A 340 -13.37 5.15 -3.66
C SER A 340 -12.88 6.59 -3.45
N ILE A 341 -12.07 7.13 -4.36
CA ILE A 341 -11.61 8.53 -4.33
C ILE A 341 -12.79 9.50 -4.53
N ALA A 342 -13.81 9.09 -5.28
CA ALA A 342 -14.97 9.92 -5.57
C ALA A 342 -15.92 10.09 -4.36
N GLU A 343 -15.81 9.23 -3.35
CA GLU A 343 -16.58 9.31 -2.11
C GLU A 343 -16.17 10.53 -1.28
N ASP A 344 -17.15 11.29 -0.77
CA ASP A 344 -16.97 12.61 -0.15
C ASP A 344 -15.91 12.62 0.96
N GLU A 345 -15.90 11.60 1.81
CA GLU A 345 -14.99 11.48 2.95
C GLU A 345 -13.53 11.25 2.51
N VAL A 346 -13.34 10.40 1.50
CA VAL A 346 -12.02 10.11 0.92
C VAL A 346 -11.54 11.32 0.13
N TYR A 347 -12.41 11.91 -0.70
CA TYR A 347 -12.14 13.13 -1.45
C TYR A 347 -11.65 14.26 -0.54
N ALA A 348 -12.38 14.53 0.55
CA ALA A 348 -12.02 15.56 1.52
C ALA A 348 -10.66 15.28 2.19
N ALA A 349 -10.37 14.03 2.52
CA ALA A 349 -9.08 13.65 3.11
C ALA A 349 -7.92 13.79 2.12
N LEU A 350 -8.11 13.49 0.84
CA LEU A 350 -7.07 13.56 -0.19
C LEU A 350 -6.53 14.97 -0.43
N LEU A 351 -7.37 15.98 -0.20
CA LEU A 351 -7.00 17.40 -0.31
C LEU A 351 -6.18 17.91 0.88
N GLN A 352 -5.97 17.09 1.91
CA GLN A 352 -5.22 17.47 3.10
C GLN A 352 -3.75 17.11 3.00
N VAL A 353 -2.93 17.90 3.68
CA VAL A 353 -1.51 17.60 3.90
C VAL A 353 -1.40 16.65 5.07
N GLN A 354 -0.78 15.51 4.83
CA GLN A 354 -0.60 14.44 5.81
C GLN A 354 0.87 13.99 5.82
N ILE A 355 1.27 13.24 6.85
CA ILE A 355 2.63 12.74 6.98
C ILE A 355 2.71 11.36 6.37
N PHE A 356 3.36 11.26 5.21
CA PHE A 356 3.68 9.99 4.56
C PHE A 356 5.15 9.98 4.17
N PRO A 357 5.78 8.83 4.02
CA PRO A 357 7.10 8.81 3.43
C PRO A 357 6.96 9.26 1.98
N ALA A 358 7.78 10.23 1.59
CA ALA A 358 8.37 10.12 0.28
C ALA A 358 9.34 8.93 0.38
N PHE A 359 9.10 7.83 -0.33
CA PHE A 359 10.12 6.82 -0.59
C PHE A 359 10.88 7.21 -1.86
N PRO A 360 11.98 7.99 -1.80
CA PRO A 360 13.00 7.91 -2.82
C PRO A 360 13.83 6.64 -2.57
N LEU A 361 14.14 5.96 -3.66
CA LEU A 361 14.80 4.67 -3.76
C LEU A 361 16.21 4.62 -3.13
N GLU A 362 16.72 5.73 -2.61
CA GLU A 362 18.09 5.84 -2.15
C GLU A 362 18.18 6.76 -0.92
N SER A 363 18.83 6.25 0.13
CA SER A 363 19.14 6.88 1.42
C SER A 363 18.06 6.80 2.52
N LYS A 364 18.52 6.36 3.70
CA LYS A 364 17.85 6.43 5.01
C LYS A 364 17.25 7.82 5.22
N LYS A 365 15.98 8.06 4.88
CA LYS A 365 15.35 9.38 5.07
C LYS A 365 13.97 9.29 5.71
N LYS A 366 13.70 10.35 6.48
CA LYS A 366 12.61 10.59 7.44
C LYS A 366 11.28 10.79 6.72
N ALA A 367 10.16 10.56 7.43
CA ALA A 367 8.83 10.88 6.90
C ALA A 367 8.73 12.38 6.53
N GLN A 368 8.05 12.68 5.41
CA GLN A 368 7.85 14.02 4.88
C GLN A 368 6.36 14.37 4.90
N SER A 369 6.02 15.64 5.01
CA SER A 369 4.62 16.06 4.81
C SER A 369 4.37 16.24 3.32
N GLN A 370 3.35 15.60 2.78
CA GLN A 370 2.89 15.80 1.40
C GLN A 370 1.37 15.69 1.33
N LEU A 371 0.77 16.20 0.25
CA LEU A 371 -0.64 15.97 -0.02
C LEU A 371 -0.90 14.48 -0.21
N MET A 372 -1.98 13.97 0.37
CA MET A 372 -2.43 12.59 0.16
C MET A 372 -2.58 12.28 -1.32
N TYR A 373 -3.16 13.20 -2.08
CA TYR A 373 -3.29 13.07 -3.53
C TYR A 373 -1.95 12.82 -4.26
N LEU A 374 -0.88 13.53 -3.88
CA LEU A 374 0.44 13.32 -4.50
C LEU A 374 1.03 11.95 -4.16
N TRP A 375 0.70 11.41 -2.99
CA TRP A 375 1.08 10.06 -2.63
C TRP A 375 0.36 9.03 -3.51
N VAL A 376 -0.97 9.17 -3.68
CA VAL A 376 -1.79 8.33 -4.57
C VAL A 376 -1.20 8.28 -5.98
N VAL A 377 -0.91 9.45 -6.56
CA VAL A 377 -0.31 9.58 -7.90
C VAL A 377 1.00 8.80 -7.97
N LYS A 378 1.93 9.02 -7.04
CA LYS A 378 3.25 8.36 -7.04
C LYS A 378 3.15 6.84 -6.86
N SER A 379 2.23 6.35 -6.03
CA SER A 379 2.04 4.92 -5.84
C SER A 379 1.51 4.26 -7.11
N LEU A 380 0.61 4.93 -7.83
CA LEU A 380 0.08 4.46 -9.12
C LEU A 380 1.12 4.52 -10.23
N GLU A 381 1.93 5.58 -10.33
CA GLU A 381 3.05 5.67 -11.27
C GLU A 381 4.04 4.51 -11.09
N LYS A 382 4.45 4.23 -9.85
CA LYS A 382 5.33 3.09 -9.53
C LYS A 382 4.74 1.76 -9.97
N PHE A 383 3.45 1.55 -9.71
CA PHE A 383 2.75 0.35 -10.15
C PHE A 383 2.70 0.25 -11.67
N ILE A 384 2.40 1.35 -12.38
CA ILE A 384 2.33 1.39 -13.85
C ILE A 384 3.67 0.98 -14.47
N ILE A 385 4.80 1.50 -13.96
CA ILE A 385 6.14 1.09 -14.42
C ILE A 385 6.26 -0.43 -14.36
N ARG A 386 5.91 -1.03 -13.21
CA ARG A 386 6.04 -2.47 -13.01
C ARG A 386 4.99 -3.28 -13.78
N ALA A 387 3.78 -2.76 -13.97
CA ALA A 387 2.73 -3.40 -14.74
C ALA A 387 3.11 -3.51 -16.23
N PHE A 388 3.85 -2.55 -16.76
CA PHE A 388 4.24 -2.50 -18.16
C PHE A 388 5.30 -3.55 -18.54
N ASP A 389 5.98 -4.15 -17.55
CA ASP A 389 6.84 -5.33 -17.76
C ASP A 389 6.03 -6.58 -18.20
N TYR A 390 4.71 -6.58 -17.98
CA TYR A 390 3.82 -7.69 -18.30
C TYR A 390 2.76 -7.27 -19.32
N SER A 391 2.84 -7.81 -20.54
CA SER A 391 1.95 -7.42 -21.66
C SER A 391 0.46 -7.51 -21.33
N VAL A 392 0.02 -8.56 -20.63
CA VAL A 392 -1.39 -8.75 -20.25
C VAL A 392 -1.84 -7.72 -19.21
N VAL A 393 -0.99 -7.41 -18.23
CA VAL A 393 -1.31 -6.43 -17.18
C VAL A 393 -1.31 -5.01 -17.77
N ARG A 394 -0.41 -4.72 -18.72
CA ARG A 394 -0.42 -3.47 -19.48
C ARG A 394 -1.76 -3.25 -20.18
N VAL A 395 -2.32 -4.27 -20.84
CA VAL A 395 -3.62 -4.15 -21.53
C VAL A 395 -4.73 -3.81 -20.52
N GLU A 396 -4.77 -4.50 -19.38
CA GLU A 396 -5.75 -4.21 -18.32
C GLU A 396 -5.66 -2.76 -17.82
N VAL A 397 -4.43 -2.25 -17.59
CA VAL A 397 -4.21 -0.86 -17.18
C VAL A 397 -4.66 0.14 -18.27
N GLN A 398 -4.49 -0.21 -19.53
CA GLN A 398 -4.95 0.63 -20.64
C GLN A 398 -6.47 0.66 -20.73
N GLU A 399 -7.13 -0.50 -20.63
CA GLU A 399 -8.59 -0.60 -20.61
C GLU A 399 -9.18 0.23 -19.47
N PHE A 400 -8.57 0.17 -18.28
CA PHE A 400 -8.91 1.03 -17.15
C PHE A 400 -8.84 2.53 -17.51
N LEU A 401 -7.76 3.01 -18.12
CA LEU A 401 -7.62 4.43 -18.48
C LEU A 401 -8.69 4.86 -19.49
N PHE A 402 -8.96 4.04 -20.50
CA PHE A 402 -9.99 4.34 -21.50
C PHE A 402 -11.39 4.37 -20.88
N TYR A 403 -11.70 3.43 -19.98
CA TYR A 403 -12.98 3.38 -19.30
C TYR A 403 -13.21 4.62 -18.41
N TYR A 404 -12.15 5.08 -17.73
CA TYR A 404 -12.22 6.21 -16.81
C TYR A 404 -11.89 7.59 -17.44
N ALA A 405 -11.75 7.66 -18.77
CA ALA A 405 -11.33 8.88 -19.48
C ALA A 405 -12.24 10.10 -19.24
N LEU A 406 -13.52 9.85 -18.99
CA LEU A 406 -14.55 10.87 -18.80
C LEU A 406 -15.17 10.84 -17.40
N HIS A 407 -14.39 10.45 -16.39
CA HIS A 407 -14.89 10.33 -15.03
C HIS A 407 -15.57 11.64 -14.54
N PRO A 408 -16.75 11.55 -13.89
CA PRO A 408 -17.51 12.74 -13.51
C PRO A 408 -16.85 13.55 -12.38
N ASN A 409 -16.18 12.87 -11.44
CA ASN A 409 -15.41 13.53 -10.38
C ASN A 409 -14.13 14.18 -10.95
N VAL A 410 -13.94 15.47 -10.67
CA VAL A 410 -12.84 16.28 -11.20
C VAL A 410 -11.47 15.78 -10.74
N LEU A 411 -11.32 15.38 -9.48
CA LEU A 411 -10.04 14.90 -8.94
C LEU A 411 -9.65 13.57 -9.58
N CYS A 412 -10.62 12.66 -9.75
CA CYS A 412 -10.41 11.42 -10.50
C CYS A 412 -10.06 11.69 -11.97
N GLY A 413 -10.73 12.64 -12.62
CA GLY A 413 -10.42 13.02 -14.00
C GLY A 413 -8.99 13.56 -14.15
N GLU A 414 -8.54 14.41 -13.23
CA GLU A 414 -7.16 14.90 -13.20
C GLU A 414 -6.15 13.79 -12.87
N LEU A 415 -6.51 12.82 -12.01
CA LEU A 415 -5.69 11.65 -11.75
C LEU A 415 -5.49 10.83 -13.02
N ILE A 416 -6.57 10.48 -13.72
CA ILE A 416 -6.53 9.69 -14.96
C ILE A 416 -5.68 10.42 -16.01
N LYS A 417 -5.92 11.72 -16.20
CA LYS A 417 -5.14 12.56 -17.12
C LYS A 417 -3.65 12.57 -16.76
N HIS A 418 -3.31 12.64 -15.47
CA HIS A 418 -1.93 12.59 -15.00
C HIS A 418 -1.26 11.25 -15.30
N LEU A 419 -1.91 10.13 -14.97
CA LEU A 419 -1.39 8.79 -15.27
C LEU A 419 -1.19 8.57 -16.77
N TRP A 420 -2.08 9.12 -17.59
CA TRP A 420 -1.97 9.04 -19.04
C TRP A 420 -0.79 9.82 -19.59
N ARG A 421 -0.57 11.04 -19.08
CA ARG A 421 0.63 11.83 -19.37
C ARG A 421 1.89 11.06 -18.98
N PHE A 422 1.91 10.51 -17.77
CA PHE A 422 3.04 9.71 -17.29
C PHE A 422 3.34 8.53 -18.23
N ILE A 423 2.32 7.77 -18.64
CA ILE A 423 2.49 6.69 -19.61
C ILE A 423 3.01 7.21 -20.94
N ALA A 424 2.47 8.31 -21.46
CA ALA A 424 2.92 8.90 -22.72
C ALA A 424 4.42 9.26 -22.66
N GLU A 425 4.88 9.84 -21.55
CA GLU A 425 6.30 10.18 -21.31
C GLU A 425 7.21 8.95 -21.23
N GLN A 426 6.70 7.82 -20.73
CA GLN A 426 7.48 6.58 -20.56
C GLN A 426 7.35 5.60 -21.74
N SER A 427 6.44 5.86 -22.67
CA SER A 427 6.11 4.93 -23.76
C SER A 427 6.89 5.17 -25.05
N ASP A 428 6.93 4.16 -25.92
CA ASP A 428 7.42 4.33 -27.28
C ASP A 428 6.41 5.09 -28.15
N GLU A 429 6.89 5.65 -29.28
CA GLU A 429 6.02 6.39 -30.20
C GLU A 429 4.84 5.56 -30.70
N ARG A 430 5.02 4.25 -30.82
CA ARG A 430 3.99 3.35 -31.32
C ARG A 430 2.80 3.31 -30.36
N LEU A 431 3.04 3.04 -29.08
CA LEU A 431 1.98 2.99 -28.07
C LEU A 431 1.27 4.33 -27.96
N PHE A 432 2.04 5.41 -27.95
CA PHE A 432 1.49 6.76 -27.87
C PHE A 432 0.54 7.05 -29.05
N LYS A 433 0.94 6.71 -30.28
CA LYS A 433 0.08 6.81 -31.48
C LYS A 433 -1.17 5.94 -31.37
N GLU A 434 -1.04 4.70 -30.89
CA GLU A 434 -2.17 3.79 -30.66
C GLU A 434 -3.19 4.40 -29.68
N HIS A 435 -2.73 5.01 -28.59
CA HIS A 435 -3.61 5.68 -27.61
C HIS A 435 -4.36 6.86 -28.22
N ILE A 436 -3.68 7.73 -28.97
CA ILE A 436 -4.31 8.85 -29.67
C ILE A 436 -5.36 8.34 -30.67
N SER A 437 -5.08 7.28 -31.44
CA SER A 437 -6.04 6.69 -32.38
C SER A 437 -7.31 6.20 -31.68
N VAL A 438 -7.18 5.53 -30.53
CA VAL A 438 -8.34 5.04 -29.75
C VAL A 438 -9.14 6.21 -29.20
N LEU A 439 -8.48 7.24 -28.64
CA LEU A 439 -9.17 8.43 -28.12
C LEU A 439 -9.91 9.20 -29.21
N VAL A 440 -9.34 9.32 -30.40
CA VAL A 440 -10.03 9.94 -31.56
C VAL A 440 -11.24 9.10 -31.96
N SER A 441 -11.14 7.77 -31.95
CA SER A 441 -12.27 6.88 -32.23
C SER A 441 -13.39 7.01 -31.19
N LEU A 442 -13.03 7.17 -29.91
CA LEU A 442 -13.98 7.48 -28.84
C LEU A 442 -14.63 8.85 -29.06
N LEU A 443 -13.87 9.86 -29.49
CA LEU A 443 -14.40 11.20 -29.79
C LEU A 443 -15.43 11.15 -30.92
N HIS A 444 -15.17 10.39 -31.99
CA HIS A 444 -16.17 10.12 -33.04
C HIS A 444 -17.47 9.52 -32.47
N SER A 445 -17.35 8.59 -31.52
CA SER A 445 -18.51 7.93 -30.91
C SER A 445 -19.32 8.90 -30.04
N VAL A 446 -18.65 9.74 -29.24
CA VAL A 446 -19.29 10.76 -28.39
C VAL A 446 -19.98 11.84 -29.24
N VAL A 447 -19.38 12.23 -30.37
CA VAL A 447 -20.01 13.17 -31.31
C VAL A 447 -21.29 12.60 -31.89
N GLY A 448 -21.32 11.29 -32.20
CA GLY A 448 -22.53 10.61 -32.66
C GLY A 448 -23.63 10.52 -31.59
N ALA A 449 -23.27 10.56 -30.30
CA ALA A 449 -24.19 10.59 -29.17
C ALA A 449 -24.64 12.02 -28.78
N GLU A 450 -24.11 13.06 -29.44
CA GLU A 450 -24.42 14.47 -29.21
C GLU A 450 -24.25 14.96 -27.76
N ASP A 451 -23.21 14.50 -27.04
CA ASP A 451 -22.87 15.00 -25.69
C ASP A 451 -21.77 16.09 -25.75
N PRO A 452 -22.11 17.40 -25.64
CA PRO A 452 -21.14 18.47 -25.81
C PRO A 452 -20.09 18.56 -24.70
N GLN A 453 -20.43 18.07 -23.50
CA GLN A 453 -19.51 18.13 -22.35
C GLN A 453 -18.48 17.00 -22.44
N ALA A 454 -18.92 15.79 -22.77
CA ALA A 454 -18.03 14.68 -23.04
C ALA A 454 -17.11 14.97 -24.24
N MET A 455 -17.63 15.57 -25.32
CA MET A 455 -16.83 15.99 -26.48
C MET A 455 -15.69 16.93 -26.06
N LYS A 456 -16.01 17.99 -25.30
CA LYS A 456 -15.01 18.96 -24.83
C LYS A 456 -13.96 18.32 -23.93
N ARG A 457 -14.37 17.50 -22.95
CA ARG A 457 -13.45 16.83 -22.02
C ARG A 457 -12.51 15.87 -22.76
N LEU A 458 -13.03 15.08 -23.69
CA LEU A 458 -12.22 14.13 -24.46
C LEU A 458 -11.26 14.85 -25.43
N ALA A 459 -11.72 15.89 -26.11
CA ALA A 459 -10.86 16.73 -26.93
C ALA A 459 -9.75 17.40 -26.11
N GLN A 460 -10.07 17.93 -24.92
CA GLN A 460 -9.09 18.50 -24.02
C GLN A 460 -8.04 17.48 -23.54
N LEU A 461 -8.46 16.25 -23.25
CA LEU A 461 -7.55 15.15 -22.91
C LEU A 461 -6.61 14.83 -24.08
N ILE A 462 -7.14 14.67 -25.30
CA ILE A 462 -6.34 14.44 -26.51
C ILE A 462 -5.32 15.56 -26.71
N CYS A 463 -5.75 16.83 -26.66
CA CYS A 463 -4.86 17.98 -26.81
C CYS A 463 -3.77 18.00 -25.71
N SER A 464 -4.13 17.69 -24.47
CA SER A 464 -3.19 17.61 -23.35
C SER A 464 -2.13 16.53 -23.55
N LEU A 465 -2.51 15.38 -24.13
CA LEU A 465 -1.59 14.28 -24.44
C LEU A 465 -0.67 14.62 -25.61
N VAL A 466 -1.20 15.24 -26.67
CA VAL A 466 -0.40 15.71 -27.81
C VAL A 466 0.70 16.66 -27.33
N GLN A 467 0.41 17.54 -26.37
CA GLN A 467 1.40 18.47 -25.81
C GLN A 467 2.55 17.78 -25.05
N VAL A 468 2.39 16.51 -24.63
CA VAL A 468 3.45 15.74 -23.96
C VAL A 468 4.56 15.36 -24.94
N VAL A 469 4.17 14.93 -26.16
CA VAL A 469 5.10 14.60 -27.25
C VAL A 469 4.64 15.36 -28.51
N PRO A 470 4.86 16.68 -28.60
CA PRO A 470 4.23 17.55 -29.59
C PRO A 470 4.44 17.12 -31.03
N SER A 471 5.68 16.83 -31.43
CA SER A 471 6.01 16.50 -32.82
C SER A 471 5.31 15.23 -33.31
N VAL A 472 5.36 14.17 -32.50
CA VAL A 472 4.79 12.86 -32.82
C VAL A 472 3.26 12.90 -32.72
N GLY A 473 2.75 13.49 -31.63
CA GLY A 473 1.32 13.55 -31.34
C GLY A 473 0.56 14.44 -32.30
N ALA A 474 1.10 15.61 -32.64
CA ALA A 474 0.44 16.53 -33.55
C ALA A 474 0.43 15.99 -34.97
N SER A 475 1.54 15.39 -35.44
CA SER A 475 1.59 14.77 -36.77
C SER A 475 0.55 13.65 -36.90
N HIS A 476 0.45 12.79 -35.87
CA HIS A 476 -0.48 11.66 -35.89
C HIS A 476 -1.94 12.10 -35.71
N LEU A 477 -2.22 13.05 -34.82
CA LEU A 477 -3.57 13.61 -34.70
C LEU A 477 -4.00 14.32 -35.98
N PHE A 478 -3.09 15.05 -36.61
CA PHE A 478 -3.35 15.72 -37.88
C PHE A 478 -3.66 14.73 -39.00
N SER A 479 -2.90 13.63 -39.09
CA SER A 479 -3.17 12.59 -40.09
C SER A 479 -4.51 11.87 -39.87
N LEU A 480 -4.97 11.75 -38.62
CA LEU A 480 -6.25 11.12 -38.30
C LEU A 480 -7.47 12.01 -38.58
N VAL A 481 -7.36 13.33 -38.36
CA VAL A 481 -8.52 14.22 -38.28
C VAL A 481 -8.55 15.32 -39.36
N PHE A 482 -7.39 15.78 -39.83
CA PHE A 482 -7.27 17.00 -40.64
C PHE A 482 -6.94 16.75 -42.12
N GLN A 483 -7.03 15.50 -42.60
CA GLN A 483 -6.80 15.15 -44.02
C GLN A 483 -8.01 15.50 -44.93
N GLU A 484 -7.89 15.22 -46.24
CA GLU A 484 -8.57 15.85 -47.40
C GLU A 484 -10.11 16.02 -47.35
N ASP A 485 -10.82 15.38 -46.41
CA ASP A 485 -12.29 15.45 -46.26
C ASP A 485 -12.74 16.03 -44.90
N THR A 486 -11.97 16.96 -44.34
CA THR A 486 -12.14 17.52 -42.98
C THR A 486 -13.58 17.98 -42.67
N PHE A 487 -14.26 18.58 -43.65
CA PHE A 487 -15.63 19.11 -43.53
C PHE A 487 -16.68 18.32 -44.33
N ALA A 488 -16.35 17.11 -44.81
CA ALA A 488 -17.30 16.29 -45.59
C ALA A 488 -18.54 15.90 -44.76
N THR A 489 -18.35 15.57 -43.48
CA THR A 489 -19.43 15.18 -42.55
C THR A 489 -19.60 16.20 -41.42
N GLN A 490 -20.78 16.25 -40.82
CA GLN A 490 -21.05 17.14 -39.68
C GLN A 490 -20.30 16.65 -38.43
N SER A 491 -20.12 15.33 -38.30
CA SER A 491 -19.29 14.75 -37.25
C SER A 491 -17.83 15.17 -37.37
N SER A 492 -17.25 15.17 -38.58
CA SER A 492 -15.85 15.57 -38.78
C SER A 492 -15.64 17.06 -38.56
N SER A 493 -16.59 17.92 -38.98
CA SER A 493 -16.53 19.37 -38.71
C SER A 493 -16.56 19.66 -37.20
N LYS A 494 -17.45 19.00 -36.46
CA LYS A 494 -17.58 19.14 -34.99
C LYS A 494 -16.30 18.71 -34.27
N ILE A 495 -15.66 17.62 -34.70
CA ILE A 495 -14.41 17.11 -34.10
C ILE A 495 -13.26 18.10 -34.26
N VAL A 496 -13.09 18.61 -35.48
CA VAL A 496 -12.04 19.58 -35.81
C VAL A 496 -12.25 20.87 -35.03
N SER A 497 -13.49 21.36 -35.01
CA SER A 497 -13.91 22.55 -34.27
C SER A 497 -13.61 22.41 -32.78
N VAL A 498 -14.01 21.29 -32.15
CA VAL A 498 -13.79 21.09 -30.71
C VAL A 498 -12.31 20.90 -30.36
N LEU A 499 -11.51 20.20 -31.17
CA LEU A 499 -10.07 20.02 -30.92
C LEU A 499 -9.31 21.37 -30.96
N LEU A 500 -9.63 22.23 -31.93
CA LEU A 500 -9.05 23.58 -31.98
C LEU A 500 -9.48 24.40 -30.76
N GLN A 501 -10.77 24.38 -30.40
CA GLN A 501 -11.28 25.07 -29.22
C GLN A 501 -10.64 24.60 -27.90
N GLN A 502 -10.26 23.32 -27.79
CA GLN A 502 -9.63 22.76 -26.59
C GLN A 502 -8.10 22.84 -26.59
N GLY A 503 -7.50 23.54 -27.56
CA GLY A 503 -6.08 23.90 -27.52
C GLY A 503 -5.16 23.06 -28.39
N PHE A 504 -5.69 22.38 -29.42
CA PHE A 504 -4.83 21.86 -30.50
C PHE A 504 -4.20 23.03 -31.28
N ASN A 505 -2.88 23.01 -31.38
CA ASN A 505 -2.11 24.03 -32.08
C ASN A 505 -1.37 23.40 -33.27
N LEU A 506 -1.60 23.93 -34.47
CA LEU A 506 -0.95 23.46 -35.70
C LEU A 506 0.57 23.71 -35.70
N GLU A 507 1.07 24.55 -34.80
CA GLU A 507 2.49 24.82 -34.61
C GLU A 507 3.26 23.64 -34.02
N PHE A 508 2.56 22.70 -33.40
CA PHE A 508 3.18 21.45 -32.94
C PHE A 508 3.54 20.52 -34.11
N LEU A 509 3.09 20.82 -35.34
CA LEU A 509 3.50 20.06 -36.52
C LEU A 509 4.99 20.24 -36.84
N PRO A 510 5.65 19.22 -37.41
CA PRO A 510 7.05 19.32 -37.83
C PRO A 510 7.22 20.44 -38.87
N GLU A 511 8.27 21.26 -38.69
CA GLU A 511 8.55 22.43 -39.55
C GLU A 511 8.52 22.10 -41.05
N ALA A 512 9.08 20.95 -41.42
CA ALA A 512 9.15 20.48 -42.81
C ALA A 512 7.77 20.30 -43.49
N THR A 513 6.71 20.08 -42.72
CA THR A 513 5.36 19.78 -43.21
C THR A 513 4.30 20.78 -42.75
N ARG A 514 4.67 21.72 -41.87
CA ARG A 514 3.74 22.62 -41.18
C ARG A 514 3.02 23.54 -42.15
N GLU A 515 3.77 24.27 -42.98
CA GLU A 515 3.21 25.28 -43.89
C GLU A 515 2.24 24.67 -44.91
N SER A 516 2.63 23.56 -45.55
CA SER A 516 1.78 22.86 -46.51
C SER A 516 0.51 22.30 -45.87
N SER A 517 0.60 21.78 -44.65
CA SER A 517 -0.53 21.24 -43.89
C SER A 517 -1.52 22.33 -43.48
N ILE A 518 -1.02 23.48 -42.99
CA ILE A 518 -1.84 24.64 -42.64
C ILE A 518 -2.55 25.20 -43.87
N LEU A 519 -1.84 25.36 -44.98
CA LEU A 519 -2.43 25.85 -46.24
C LEU A 519 -3.52 24.93 -46.77
N ALA A 520 -3.30 23.60 -46.72
CA ALA A 520 -4.32 22.63 -47.09
C ALA A 520 -5.57 22.73 -46.19
N PHE A 521 -5.37 22.84 -44.87
CA PHE A 521 -6.49 22.98 -43.94
C PHE A 521 -7.26 24.29 -44.11
N LEU A 522 -6.56 25.42 -44.33
CA LEU A 522 -7.18 26.72 -44.64
C LEU A 522 -8.01 26.67 -45.91
N LYS A 523 -7.49 26.02 -46.95
CA LYS A 523 -8.23 25.82 -48.20
C LYS A 523 -9.52 25.04 -47.95
N ASN A 524 -9.47 23.96 -47.18
CA ASN A 524 -10.65 23.16 -46.82
C ASN A 524 -11.69 24.01 -46.04
N CYS A 525 -11.25 24.85 -45.10
CA CYS A 525 -12.14 25.75 -44.36
C CYS A 525 -12.83 26.77 -45.28
N LEU A 526 -12.07 27.38 -46.20
CA LEU A 526 -12.58 28.37 -47.15
C LEU A 526 -13.55 27.75 -48.16
N ASP A 527 -13.26 26.55 -48.66
CA ASP A 527 -14.11 25.84 -49.61
C ASP A 527 -15.44 25.44 -48.94
N ALA A 528 -15.40 24.97 -47.69
CA ALA A 528 -16.61 24.68 -46.91
C ALA A 528 -17.44 25.94 -46.60
N ALA A 529 -16.81 27.08 -46.31
CA ALA A 529 -17.51 28.35 -46.08
C ALA A 529 -18.17 28.90 -47.36
N LYS A 530 -17.53 28.73 -48.52
CA LYS A 530 -18.07 29.18 -49.83
C LYS A 530 -19.29 28.36 -50.27
N GLN A 531 -19.29 27.04 -50.06
CA GLN A 531 -20.42 26.18 -50.43
C GLN A 531 -21.75 26.61 -49.75
N SER A 532 -21.70 27.28 -48.60
CA SER A 532 -22.88 27.80 -47.91
C SER A 532 -23.38 29.14 -48.44
N SER A 533 -22.52 30.01 -48.98
CA SER A 533 -22.97 31.31 -49.50
C SER A 533 -23.76 31.17 -50.81
N GLU A 534 -23.59 30.03 -51.50
CA GLU A 534 -24.32 29.66 -52.70
C GLU A 534 -25.66 28.95 -52.40
N SER A 535 -25.83 28.40 -51.19
CA SER A 535 -27.08 27.80 -50.72
C SER A 535 -27.94 28.84 -50.01
N LYS A 536 -29.16 29.14 -50.50
CA LYS A 536 -30.05 30.22 -49.99
C LYS A 536 -30.73 29.94 -48.63
N GLY A 537 -30.09 29.19 -47.73
CA GLY A 537 -30.61 28.84 -46.40
C GLY A 537 -29.86 29.52 -45.23
N SER A 538 -30.33 29.31 -44.00
CA SER A 538 -29.54 29.59 -42.80
C SER A 538 -28.23 28.79 -42.85
N PRO A 539 -27.09 29.32 -42.36
CA PRO A 539 -25.83 28.60 -42.39
C PRO A 539 -25.97 27.27 -41.64
N ASP A 540 -25.68 26.16 -42.34
CA ASP A 540 -25.64 24.82 -41.76
C ASP A 540 -24.54 24.76 -40.68
N GLU A 541 -24.68 23.88 -39.68
CA GLU A 541 -23.75 23.76 -38.56
C GLU A 541 -22.30 23.54 -39.03
N LYS A 542 -22.10 22.84 -40.15
CA LYS A 542 -20.79 22.66 -40.80
C LYS A 542 -20.12 23.97 -41.18
N THR A 543 -20.90 24.94 -41.66
CA THR A 543 -20.42 26.27 -42.05
C THR A 543 -20.06 27.10 -40.83
N GLN A 544 -20.84 26.96 -39.75
CA GLN A 544 -20.52 27.60 -38.48
C GLN A 544 -19.21 27.07 -37.91
N ASP A 545 -18.99 25.75 -37.96
CA ASP A 545 -17.74 25.10 -37.55
C ASP A 545 -16.55 25.58 -38.40
N SER A 546 -16.67 25.64 -39.73
CA SER A 546 -15.57 26.07 -40.61
C SER A 546 -15.21 27.55 -40.41
N MET A 547 -16.20 28.42 -40.22
CA MET A 547 -15.98 29.82 -39.87
C MET A 547 -15.32 29.98 -38.50
N TRP A 548 -15.71 29.17 -37.51
CA TRP A 548 -15.07 29.14 -36.20
C TRP A 548 -13.60 28.69 -36.29
N CYS A 549 -13.32 27.66 -37.08
CA CYS A 549 -11.95 27.19 -37.32
C CYS A 549 -11.09 28.31 -37.90
N LEU A 550 -11.59 29.05 -38.92
CA LEU A 550 -10.90 30.20 -39.50
C LEU A 550 -10.60 31.30 -38.47
N LEU A 551 -11.59 31.66 -37.65
CA LEU A 551 -11.41 32.66 -36.59
C LEU A 551 -10.37 32.20 -35.56
N HIS A 552 -10.38 30.92 -35.20
CA HIS A 552 -9.43 30.37 -34.26
C HIS A 552 -7.99 30.39 -34.82
N LEU A 553 -7.80 30.02 -36.09
CA LEU A 553 -6.49 30.08 -36.75
C LEU A 553 -5.96 31.52 -36.84
N LEU A 554 -6.84 32.47 -37.18
CA LEU A 554 -6.48 33.90 -37.19
C LEU A 554 -6.07 34.38 -35.80
N ASN A 555 -6.75 33.93 -34.75
CA ASN A 555 -6.41 34.26 -33.38
C ASN A 555 -5.07 33.64 -32.94
N GLN A 556 -4.82 32.36 -33.28
CA GLN A 556 -3.52 31.71 -33.02
C GLN A 556 -2.38 32.49 -33.70
N TRP A 557 -2.56 32.89 -34.97
CA TRP A 557 -1.58 33.70 -35.69
C TRP A 557 -1.39 35.09 -35.08
N TYR A 558 -2.48 35.77 -34.70
CA TYR A 558 -2.44 37.10 -34.09
C TYR A 558 -1.70 37.10 -32.74
N VAL A 559 -1.99 36.13 -31.86
CA VAL A 559 -1.31 35.98 -30.55
C VAL A 559 0.19 35.75 -30.76
N GLN A 560 0.59 34.97 -31.75
CA GLN A 560 2.01 34.73 -32.02
C GLN A 560 2.75 35.96 -32.57
N VAL A 561 2.11 36.73 -33.45
CA VAL A 561 2.72 37.93 -34.05
C VAL A 561 2.78 39.09 -33.05
N HIS A 562 1.84 39.17 -32.10
CA HIS A 562 1.69 40.34 -31.22
C HIS A 562 1.96 40.12 -29.72
N THR A 563 2.25 38.90 -29.27
CA THR A 563 2.73 38.63 -27.90
C THR A 563 4.02 37.82 -27.86
N PRO A 564 5.19 38.41 -28.22
CA PRO A 564 6.49 37.82 -27.96
C PRO A 564 6.98 38.24 -26.56
N LEU A 565 6.29 37.84 -25.49
CA LEU A 565 6.77 38.12 -24.12
C LEU A 565 6.59 36.87 -23.24
N PHE A 566 7.72 36.46 -22.67
CA PHE A 566 7.99 35.28 -21.82
C PHE A 566 8.33 33.98 -22.55
N SER A 567 9.50 34.00 -23.23
CA SER A 567 10.42 32.85 -23.27
C SER A 567 11.40 32.92 -22.11
#